data_AF-A0A453NET3-F1
#
_entry.id   AF-A0A453NET3-F1
#
_cell.length_a   1.000
_cell.length_b   1.000
_cell.length_c   1.000
_cell.angle_alpha   90.00
_cell.angle_beta   90.00
_cell.angle_gamma   90.00
#
_symmetry.space_group_name_H-M   'P 1'
#
loop_
_entity.id
_entity.type
_entity.pdbx_description
1 polymer ?
#
loop_
_entity_poly.entity_id
_entity_poly.type
_entity_poly.pdbx_seq_one_letter_code
_entity_poly.pdbx_strand_id
1 'polypeptide(L)'
;MVRAAKRPKVNLVQTESNDALMDEIVVPRGTLMTCIAGMKLQSEDVGAAIQFLEFCRSFGEICKIGKGQPEETLRHLTELQEVSSVVADVHINLLSVIENGKDNPFDKYPRHGDEWIRKVGEYISLTFHAEDFTLQCLNQGVSGYRSLNPSCKLEVLNCLCDEALSCEKLRTCIDNKDRKCVATQEIKAATRKQKELKRRYDDMTKTIEGGDTANNEEANDILSQIKEAEEVKQAAQNELEMLKRVHRTTPVMEDKGVKYWKLGSYCNCNISIMRQEFDEENRTKNKDMWFMFTEDEHKVVEDHVTTR
;
A
#
# COMPACT_ATOMS: atom_id res chain seq x y z
N MET A 1 75.17 21.58 17.97
CA MET A 1 74.08 22.61 18.00
C MET A 1 72.86 21.98 17.34
N VAL A 2 71.65 21.87 17.88
CA VAL A 2 70.96 22.40 19.07
C VAL A 2 69.83 21.41 19.43
N ARG A 3 69.74 21.13 20.73
CA ARG A 3 68.61 20.73 21.60
C ARG A 3 67.31 20.15 21.00
N ALA A 4 67.00 18.93 21.47
CA ALA A 4 65.64 18.42 21.56
C ALA A 4 64.81 19.20 22.60
N ALA A 5 63.64 19.70 22.20
CA ALA A 5 62.68 20.36 23.08
C ALA A 5 61.51 19.43 23.39
N LYS A 6 61.30 19.20 24.69
CA LYS A 6 60.20 18.46 25.31
C LYS A 6 58.85 19.10 24.95
N ARG A 7 57.86 18.28 24.59
CA ARG A 7 56.44 18.68 24.65
C ARG A 7 55.84 18.29 26.01
N PRO A 8 54.96 19.10 26.62
CA PRO A 8 54.42 18.85 27.94
C PRO A 8 53.32 17.78 27.91
N LYS A 9 53.28 16.95 28.95
CA LYS A 9 52.10 16.14 29.30
C LYS A 9 51.02 17.07 29.84
N VAL A 10 49.85 17.10 29.22
CA VAL A 10 48.64 17.65 29.81
C VAL A 10 47.67 16.49 29.99
N ASN A 11 47.44 16.13 31.26
CA ASN A 11 46.32 15.30 31.67
C ASN A 11 45.05 16.15 31.54
N LEU A 12 44.08 15.69 30.75
CA LEU A 12 42.72 16.22 30.79
C LEU A 12 41.75 15.05 31.03
N VAL A 13 41.36 14.94 32.31
CA VAL A 13 40.05 14.60 32.85
C VAL A 13 39.20 13.62 32.02
N GLN A 14 39.00 12.43 32.58
CA GLN A 14 37.85 11.58 32.29
C GLN A 14 36.57 12.33 32.65
N THR A 15 35.87 12.85 31.66
CA THR A 15 34.42 13.06 31.74
C THR A 15 33.76 11.78 31.27
N GLU A 16 33.33 10.97 32.24
CA GLU A 16 32.32 9.94 32.01
C GLU A 16 31.04 10.66 31.53
N SER A 17 30.82 10.75 30.22
CA SER A 17 29.48 11.02 29.72
C SER A 17 28.73 9.70 29.75
N ASN A 18 27.77 9.63 30.66
CA ASN A 18 26.82 8.53 30.79
C ASN A 18 25.74 8.69 29.70
N ASP A 19 26.17 8.83 28.44
CA ASP A 19 25.28 8.65 27.31
C ASP A 19 25.14 7.14 27.15
N ALA A 20 24.06 6.61 27.72
CA ALA A 20 23.55 5.31 27.33
C ALA A 20 23.56 5.28 25.79
N LEU A 21 24.46 4.47 25.23
CA LEU A 21 24.44 4.10 23.82
C LEU A 21 23.02 3.58 23.57
N MET A 22 22.16 4.43 23.01
CA MET A 22 21.00 3.97 22.29
C MET A 22 21.61 3.13 21.19
N ASP A 23 21.62 1.81 21.35
CA ASP A 23 21.97 0.88 20.29
C ASP A 23 21.10 1.29 19.10
N GLU A 24 21.74 1.96 18.13
CA GLU A 24 21.09 2.35 16.90
C GLU A 24 20.78 1.02 16.21
N ILE A 25 19.53 0.57 16.31
CA ILE A 25 19.09 -0.71 15.74
C ILE A 25 19.45 -0.64 14.26
N VAL A 26 20.48 -1.38 13.86
CA VAL A 26 20.91 -1.48 12.47
C VAL A 26 19.86 -2.32 11.75
N VAL A 27 18.89 -1.64 11.16
CA VAL A 27 17.83 -2.30 10.39
C VAL A 27 18.46 -2.87 9.11
N PRO A 28 18.32 -4.17 8.85
CA PRO A 28 18.83 -4.75 7.62
C PRO A 28 18.22 -4.05 6.39
N ARG A 29 18.99 -3.97 5.30
CA ARG A 29 18.48 -3.47 4.03
C ARG A 29 17.64 -4.52 3.30
N GLY A 30 17.93 -5.79 3.52
CA GLY A 30 17.31 -6.92 2.83
C GLY A 30 17.95 -7.22 1.47
N THR A 31 17.38 -8.22 0.80
CA THR A 31 17.82 -8.70 -0.52
C THR A 31 17.05 -7.98 -1.62
N LEU A 32 17.79 -7.44 -2.61
CA LEU A 32 17.19 -6.78 -3.77
C LEU A 32 16.27 -7.74 -4.53
N MET A 33 15.06 -7.28 -4.80
CA MET A 33 14.07 -8.05 -5.51
C MET A 33 14.31 -8.08 -7.01
N THR A 34 14.16 -9.28 -7.57
CA THR A 34 14.19 -9.54 -9.01
C THR A 34 13.15 -10.61 -9.40
N CYS A 35 12.29 -10.99 -8.45
CA CYS A 35 11.28 -12.03 -8.65
C CYS A 35 9.99 -11.66 -7.92
N ILE A 36 8.85 -11.84 -8.60
CA ILE A 36 7.49 -11.68 -8.06
C ILE A 36 6.63 -12.80 -8.61
N ALA A 37 5.86 -13.46 -7.74
CA ALA A 37 4.96 -14.58 -8.05
C ALA A 37 5.59 -15.68 -8.92
N GLY A 38 6.89 -15.95 -8.71
CA GLY A 38 7.68 -16.93 -9.48
C GLY A 38 8.21 -16.41 -10.82
N MET A 39 7.92 -15.16 -11.19
CA MET A 39 8.37 -14.53 -12.44
C MET A 39 9.62 -13.70 -12.20
N LYS A 40 10.61 -13.80 -13.09
CA LYS A 40 11.80 -12.94 -13.06
C LYS A 40 11.51 -11.59 -13.70
N LEU A 41 11.89 -10.51 -13.02
CA LEU A 41 11.72 -9.13 -13.45
C LEU A 41 13.04 -8.37 -13.31
N GLN A 42 13.21 -7.31 -14.10
CA GLN A 42 14.26 -6.32 -13.82
C GLN A 42 13.94 -5.61 -12.50
N SER A 43 14.95 -5.22 -11.74
CA SER A 43 14.76 -4.58 -10.42
C SER A 43 13.87 -3.33 -10.50
N GLU A 44 13.95 -2.61 -11.60
CA GLU A 44 13.21 -1.38 -11.88
C GLU A 44 11.71 -1.65 -12.14
N ASP A 45 11.38 -2.84 -12.66
CA ASP A 45 10.00 -3.23 -12.98
C ASP A 45 9.25 -3.86 -11.79
N VAL A 46 9.96 -4.21 -10.72
CA VAL A 46 9.39 -4.86 -9.53
C VAL A 46 8.30 -3.98 -8.91
N GLY A 47 8.57 -2.68 -8.76
CA GLY A 47 7.59 -1.74 -8.20
C GLY A 47 6.32 -1.64 -9.04
N ALA A 48 6.47 -1.54 -10.36
CA ALA A 48 5.37 -1.49 -11.30
C ALA A 48 4.52 -2.80 -11.26
N ALA A 49 5.17 -3.96 -11.09
CA ALA A 49 4.46 -5.23 -10.96
C ALA A 49 3.69 -5.34 -9.64
N ILE A 50 4.28 -4.87 -8.53
CA ILE A 50 3.60 -4.79 -7.23
C ILE A 50 2.38 -3.87 -7.31
N GLN A 51 2.51 -2.69 -7.94
CA GLN A 51 1.40 -1.75 -8.12
C GLN A 51 0.22 -2.41 -8.84
N PHE A 52 0.49 -3.09 -9.96
CA PHE A 52 -0.55 -3.81 -10.70
C PHE A 52 -1.21 -4.91 -9.87
N LEU A 53 -0.42 -5.73 -9.18
CA LEU A 53 -0.94 -6.81 -8.33
C LEU A 53 -1.80 -6.29 -7.17
N GLU A 54 -1.35 -5.24 -6.49
CA GLU A 54 -2.10 -4.60 -5.40
C GLU A 54 -3.37 -3.90 -5.91
N PHE A 55 -3.34 -3.30 -7.10
CA PHE A 55 -4.54 -2.81 -7.77
C PHE A 55 -5.56 -3.95 -7.99
N CYS A 56 -5.14 -5.04 -8.62
CA CYS A 56 -6.03 -6.17 -8.90
C CYS A 56 -6.52 -6.84 -7.62
N ARG A 57 -5.71 -6.89 -6.57
CA ARG A 57 -6.12 -7.40 -5.26
C ARG A 57 -7.22 -6.55 -4.63
N SER A 58 -7.18 -5.24 -4.85
CA SER A 58 -8.09 -4.26 -4.27
C SER A 58 -9.38 -4.09 -5.07
N PHE A 59 -9.27 -4.12 -6.40
CA PHE A 59 -10.35 -3.74 -7.33
C PHE A 59 -10.69 -4.80 -8.37
N GLY A 60 -10.00 -5.95 -8.36
CA GLY A 60 -10.14 -6.98 -9.39
C GLY A 60 -11.58 -7.45 -9.58
N GLU A 61 -12.33 -7.66 -8.51
CA GLU A 61 -13.75 -8.01 -8.60
C GLU A 61 -14.58 -6.95 -9.34
N ILE A 62 -14.37 -5.67 -9.03
CA ILE A 62 -15.07 -4.54 -9.66
C ILE A 62 -14.70 -4.41 -11.14
N CYS A 63 -13.44 -4.70 -11.45
CA CYS A 63 -12.88 -4.75 -12.78
C CYS A 63 -13.09 -6.09 -13.49
N LYS A 64 -13.81 -7.07 -12.92
CA LYS A 64 -14.00 -8.41 -13.52
C LYS A 64 -12.67 -9.14 -13.84
N ILE A 65 -11.62 -8.88 -13.07
CA ILE A 65 -10.33 -9.56 -13.11
C ILE A 65 -10.34 -10.71 -12.09
N GLY A 66 -10.20 -11.94 -12.58
CA GLY A 66 -10.30 -13.16 -11.78
C GLY A 66 -9.06 -13.41 -10.90
N LYS A 67 -9.21 -14.27 -9.90
CA LYS A 67 -8.10 -14.71 -9.05
C LYS A 67 -7.06 -15.46 -9.90
N GLY A 68 -5.77 -15.13 -9.75
CA GLY A 68 -4.67 -15.73 -10.53
C GLY A 68 -4.46 -15.09 -11.91
N GLN A 69 -5.45 -14.34 -12.41
CA GLN A 69 -5.35 -13.62 -13.69
C GLN A 69 -4.29 -12.51 -13.69
N PRO A 70 -4.08 -11.74 -12.60
CA PRO A 70 -3.00 -10.76 -12.54
C PRO A 70 -1.61 -11.38 -12.68
N GLU A 71 -1.35 -12.48 -11.97
CA GLU A 71 -0.08 -13.20 -12.03
C GLU A 71 0.15 -13.82 -13.41
N GLU A 72 -0.90 -14.38 -14.02
CA GLU A 72 -0.85 -14.89 -15.40
C GLU A 72 -0.62 -13.77 -16.42
N THR A 73 -1.27 -12.62 -16.26
CA THR A 73 -1.07 -11.44 -17.10
C THR A 73 0.39 -11.01 -17.08
N LEU A 74 0.97 -10.81 -15.88
CA LEU A 74 2.38 -10.43 -15.74
C LEU A 74 3.33 -11.45 -16.38
N ARG A 75 3.04 -12.73 -16.24
CA ARG A 75 3.85 -13.80 -16.86
C ARG A 75 3.78 -13.70 -18.37
N HIS A 76 2.60 -13.46 -18.93
CA HIS A 76 2.42 -13.34 -20.37
C HIS A 76 3.02 -12.05 -20.95
N LEU A 77 3.04 -10.95 -20.19
CA LEU A 77 3.73 -9.71 -20.61
C LEU A 77 5.24 -9.87 -20.71
N THR A 78 5.82 -10.76 -19.90
CA THR A 78 7.27 -10.96 -19.80
C THR A 78 7.79 -12.11 -20.67
N GLU A 79 7.04 -13.20 -20.80
CA GLU A 79 7.49 -14.43 -21.46
C GLU A 79 6.94 -14.60 -22.89
N LEU A 80 5.79 -14.01 -23.21
CA LEU A 80 5.15 -14.23 -24.50
C LEU A 80 5.43 -13.09 -25.49
N GLN A 81 5.76 -13.50 -26.71
CA GLN A 81 5.92 -12.57 -27.82
C GLN A 81 4.56 -12.16 -28.42
N GLU A 82 3.54 -13.00 -28.29
CA GLU A 82 2.17 -12.70 -28.76
C GLU A 82 1.30 -12.14 -27.63
N VAL A 83 0.31 -11.32 -27.99
CA VAL A 83 -0.69 -10.83 -27.05
C VAL A 83 -1.67 -11.95 -26.73
N SER A 84 -1.54 -12.53 -25.53
CA SER A 84 -2.46 -13.56 -25.06
C SER A 84 -3.87 -13.00 -24.81
N SER A 85 -4.88 -13.88 -24.86
CA SER A 85 -6.26 -13.49 -24.51
C SER A 85 -6.37 -12.97 -23.09
N VAL A 86 -5.55 -13.47 -22.16
CA VAL A 86 -5.56 -13.04 -20.75
C VAL A 86 -5.13 -11.57 -20.62
N VAL A 87 -4.10 -11.17 -21.37
CA VAL A 87 -3.64 -9.78 -21.44
C VAL A 87 -4.72 -8.90 -22.05
N ALA A 88 -5.31 -9.31 -23.18
CA ALA A 88 -6.40 -8.56 -23.82
C ALA A 88 -7.61 -8.39 -22.88
N ASP A 89 -8.01 -9.46 -22.18
CA ASP A 89 -9.13 -9.45 -21.24
C ASP A 89 -8.95 -8.41 -20.12
N VAL A 90 -7.75 -8.33 -19.53
CA VAL A 90 -7.47 -7.34 -18.48
C VAL A 90 -7.61 -5.91 -19.01
N HIS A 91 -7.05 -5.61 -20.18
CA HIS A 91 -7.15 -4.27 -20.76
C HIS A 91 -8.60 -3.91 -21.12
N ILE A 92 -9.33 -4.82 -21.77
CA ILE A 92 -10.73 -4.63 -22.14
C ILE A 92 -11.61 -4.40 -20.91
N ASN A 93 -11.38 -5.18 -19.85
CA ASN A 93 -12.08 -5.04 -18.60
C ASN A 93 -11.81 -3.69 -17.89
N LEU A 94 -10.56 -3.22 -17.90
CA LEU A 94 -10.21 -1.90 -17.38
C LEU A 94 -10.87 -0.77 -18.19
N LEU A 95 -10.82 -0.84 -19.52
CA LEU A 95 -11.53 0.10 -20.41
C LEU A 95 -13.03 0.14 -20.11
N SER A 96 -13.65 -1.01 -19.90
CA SER A 96 -15.06 -1.11 -19.51
C SER A 96 -15.39 -0.32 -18.24
N VAL A 97 -14.49 -0.37 -17.24
CA VAL A 97 -14.64 0.37 -15.99
C VAL A 97 -14.45 1.87 -16.19
N ILE A 98 -13.46 2.28 -16.98
CA ILE A 98 -13.17 3.69 -17.28
C ILE A 98 -14.34 4.33 -18.03
N GLU A 99 -14.88 3.64 -19.02
CA GLU A 99 -15.97 4.14 -19.87
C GLU A 99 -17.36 4.01 -19.25
N ASN A 100 -17.47 3.50 -18.01
CA ASN A 100 -18.74 3.19 -17.36
C ASN A 100 -19.66 2.30 -18.23
N GLY A 101 -19.08 1.40 -19.03
CA GLY A 101 -19.81 0.52 -19.93
C GLY A 101 -20.73 -0.43 -19.17
N LYS A 102 -22.04 -0.36 -19.44
CA LYS A 102 -23.03 -1.27 -18.85
C LYS A 102 -23.14 -2.60 -19.62
N ASP A 103 -22.70 -2.61 -20.88
CA ASP A 103 -22.80 -3.76 -21.78
C ASP A 103 -21.57 -4.69 -21.67
N ASN A 104 -21.65 -5.85 -22.32
CA ASN A 104 -20.52 -6.76 -22.44
C ASN A 104 -19.37 -6.06 -23.17
N PRO A 105 -18.21 -5.84 -22.52
CA PRO A 105 -17.14 -5.04 -23.13
C PRO A 105 -16.54 -5.71 -24.37
N PHE A 106 -16.66 -7.03 -24.49
CA PHE A 106 -16.18 -7.79 -25.64
C PHE A 106 -17.01 -7.59 -26.92
N ASP A 107 -18.23 -7.06 -26.81
CA ASP A 107 -19.04 -6.72 -28.00
C ASP A 107 -18.49 -5.45 -28.67
N LYS A 108 -18.03 -4.50 -27.85
CA LYS A 108 -17.38 -3.26 -28.30
C LYS A 108 -15.90 -3.49 -28.65
N TYR A 109 -15.24 -4.39 -27.93
CA TYR A 109 -13.82 -4.65 -28.02
C TYR A 109 -13.53 -6.15 -28.21
N PRO A 110 -13.50 -6.63 -29.47
CA PRO A 110 -13.09 -8.00 -29.75
C PRO A 110 -11.63 -8.25 -29.35
N ARG A 111 -11.33 -9.39 -28.73
CA ARG A 111 -9.97 -9.74 -28.24
C ARG A 111 -8.89 -9.67 -29.32
N HIS A 112 -9.22 -10.09 -30.53
CA HIS A 112 -8.31 -10.12 -31.68
C HIS A 112 -8.38 -8.84 -32.53
N GLY A 113 -9.21 -7.88 -32.12
CA GLY A 113 -9.32 -6.58 -32.75
C GLY A 113 -8.26 -5.61 -32.24
N ASP A 114 -7.99 -4.57 -33.02
CA ASP A 114 -7.08 -3.49 -32.64
C ASP A 114 -7.77 -2.39 -31.82
N GLU A 115 -9.10 -2.39 -31.78
CA GLU A 115 -9.92 -1.29 -31.26
C GLU A 115 -9.61 -0.99 -29.80
N TRP A 116 -9.40 -2.02 -28.98
CA TRP A 116 -9.08 -1.86 -27.57
C TRP A 116 -7.68 -1.30 -27.36
N ILE A 117 -6.68 -1.73 -28.14
CA ILE A 117 -5.32 -1.17 -28.05
C ILE A 117 -5.30 0.30 -28.46
N ARG A 118 -5.97 0.65 -29.57
CA ARG A 118 -6.07 2.05 -29.99
C ARG A 118 -6.76 2.89 -28.91
N LYS A 119 -7.81 2.36 -28.29
CA LYS A 119 -8.49 3.03 -27.18
C LYS A 119 -7.59 3.21 -25.95
N VAL A 120 -6.79 2.20 -25.60
CA VAL A 120 -5.76 2.34 -24.55
C VAL A 120 -4.78 3.46 -24.90
N GLY A 121 -4.34 3.55 -26.15
CA GLY A 121 -3.49 4.65 -26.64
C GLY A 121 -4.10 6.04 -26.45
N GLU A 122 -5.41 6.19 -26.64
CA GLU A 122 -6.11 7.46 -26.36
C GLU A 122 -6.00 7.86 -24.87
N TYR A 123 -6.22 6.93 -23.94
CA TYR A 123 -6.10 7.22 -22.49
C TYR A 123 -4.67 7.51 -22.06
N ILE A 124 -3.70 6.82 -22.66
CA ILE A 124 -2.28 7.06 -22.39
C ILE A 124 -1.85 8.42 -22.93
N SER A 125 -2.38 8.85 -24.08
CA SER A 125 -2.12 10.20 -24.62
C SER A 125 -2.60 11.32 -23.70
N LEU A 126 -3.63 11.07 -22.88
CA LEU A 126 -4.16 12.04 -21.92
C LEU A 126 -3.29 12.15 -20.67
N THR A 127 -2.53 11.11 -20.35
CA THR A 127 -1.69 11.02 -19.15
C THR A 127 -0.21 11.33 -19.42
N PHE A 128 0.29 11.08 -20.63
CA PHE A 128 1.66 11.39 -21.05
C PHE A 128 1.72 12.68 -21.89
N HIS A 129 2.61 13.60 -21.52
CA HIS A 129 2.78 14.88 -22.20
C HIS A 129 3.71 14.86 -23.44
N ALA A 130 4.15 13.69 -23.91
CA ALA A 130 5.07 13.58 -25.05
C ALA A 130 4.64 12.48 -26.04
N GLU A 131 4.99 12.65 -27.32
CA GLU A 131 4.93 11.60 -28.36
C GLU A 131 5.93 10.49 -28.01
N ASP A 132 5.52 9.64 -27.08
CA ASP A 132 6.30 8.50 -26.63
C ASP A 132 6.28 7.39 -27.69
N PHE A 133 7.41 6.69 -27.84
CA PHE A 133 7.53 5.49 -28.65
C PHE A 133 6.41 4.48 -28.32
N THR A 134 6.05 4.41 -27.04
CA THR A 134 4.93 3.60 -26.55
C THR A 134 3.62 3.94 -27.26
N LEU A 135 3.28 5.23 -27.38
CA LEU A 135 2.06 5.68 -28.03
C LEU A 135 2.06 5.38 -29.54
N GLN A 136 3.21 5.55 -30.20
CA GLN A 136 3.35 5.19 -31.62
C GLN A 136 3.07 3.70 -31.86
N CYS A 137 3.54 2.84 -30.95
CA CYS A 137 3.27 1.41 -31.00
C CYS A 137 1.77 1.11 -30.78
N LEU A 138 1.12 1.75 -29.80
CA LEU A 138 -0.31 1.54 -29.54
C LEU A 138 -1.18 1.95 -30.74
N ASN A 139 -0.82 3.00 -31.48
CA ASN A 139 -1.55 3.41 -32.68
C ASN A 139 -1.54 2.37 -33.82
N GLN A 140 -0.53 1.48 -33.82
CA GLN A 140 -0.41 0.35 -34.76
C GLN A 140 -1.21 -0.89 -34.31
N GLY A 141 -2.04 -0.77 -33.25
CA GLY A 141 -2.90 -1.84 -32.78
C GLY A 141 -2.12 -2.96 -32.08
N VAL A 142 -2.67 -4.17 -32.10
CA VAL A 142 -2.08 -5.35 -31.44
C VAL A 142 -0.66 -5.62 -31.95
N SER A 143 -0.40 -5.35 -33.24
CA SER A 143 0.90 -5.55 -33.85
C SER A 143 1.99 -4.65 -33.26
N GLY A 144 1.69 -3.38 -32.98
CA GLY A 144 2.63 -2.47 -32.35
C GLY A 144 2.75 -2.73 -30.86
N TYR A 145 1.66 -3.05 -30.15
CA TYR A 145 1.74 -3.45 -28.74
C TYR A 145 2.67 -4.66 -28.53
N ARG A 146 2.66 -5.62 -29.47
CA ARG A 146 3.60 -6.75 -29.47
C ARG A 146 5.07 -6.30 -29.48
N SER A 147 5.39 -5.22 -30.19
CA SER A 147 6.76 -4.71 -30.31
C SER A 147 7.29 -4.01 -29.05
N LEU A 148 6.41 -3.69 -28.09
CA LEU A 148 6.81 -3.13 -26.80
C LEU A 148 7.61 -4.14 -25.98
N ASN A 149 8.63 -3.64 -25.30
CA ASN A 149 9.33 -4.42 -24.27
C ASN A 149 8.41 -4.64 -23.04
N PRO A 150 8.71 -5.62 -22.16
CA PRO A 150 7.89 -5.91 -20.99
C PRO A 150 7.65 -4.72 -20.07
N SER A 151 8.67 -3.88 -19.84
CA SER A 151 8.58 -2.67 -19.00
C SER A 151 7.55 -1.69 -19.55
N CYS A 152 7.59 -1.38 -20.86
CA CYS A 152 6.61 -0.51 -21.51
C CYS A 152 5.20 -1.12 -21.49
N LYS A 153 5.06 -2.45 -21.65
CA LYS A 153 3.75 -3.11 -21.55
C LYS A 153 3.15 -3.01 -20.14
N LEU A 154 4.00 -3.11 -19.12
CA LEU A 154 3.59 -2.98 -17.72
C LEU A 154 3.28 -1.54 -17.35
N GLU A 155 4.02 -0.57 -17.90
CA GLU A 155 3.72 0.86 -17.78
C GLU A 155 2.33 1.17 -18.36
N VAL A 156 2.05 0.75 -19.60
CA VAL A 156 0.73 0.85 -20.24
C VAL A 156 -0.39 0.34 -19.33
N LEU A 157 -0.16 -0.81 -18.70
CA LEU A 157 -1.14 -1.45 -17.83
C LEU A 157 -1.37 -0.64 -16.54
N ASN A 158 -0.31 -0.16 -15.90
CA ASN A 158 -0.42 0.68 -14.70
C ASN A 158 -1.09 2.02 -14.99
N CYS A 159 -0.80 2.64 -16.13
CA CYS A 159 -1.48 3.88 -16.52
C CYS A 159 -2.99 3.66 -16.70
N LEU A 160 -3.38 2.51 -17.26
CA LEU A 160 -4.78 2.15 -17.37
C LEU A 160 -5.42 1.87 -16.00
N CYS A 161 -4.68 1.27 -15.05
CA CYS A 161 -5.12 1.14 -13.66
C CYS A 161 -5.32 2.51 -13.00
N ASP A 162 -4.39 3.45 -13.19
CA ASP A 162 -4.47 4.81 -12.63
C ASP A 162 -5.66 5.60 -13.21
N GLU A 163 -5.90 5.46 -14.51
CA GLU A 163 -7.10 6.01 -15.16
C GLU A 163 -8.37 5.37 -14.59
N ALA A 164 -8.39 4.05 -14.40
CA ALA A 164 -9.52 3.36 -13.76
C ALA A 164 -9.75 3.84 -12.33
N LEU A 165 -8.71 4.11 -11.54
CA LEU A 165 -8.82 4.68 -10.19
C LEU A 165 -9.45 6.09 -10.20
N SER A 166 -9.27 6.83 -11.29
CA SER A 166 -9.83 8.16 -11.49
C SER A 166 -11.31 8.13 -11.90
N CYS A 167 -11.86 6.97 -12.29
CA CYS A 167 -13.26 6.86 -12.67
C CYS A 167 -14.20 6.96 -11.46
N GLU A 168 -15.42 7.46 -11.70
CA GLU A 168 -16.43 7.66 -10.65
C GLU A 168 -16.69 6.36 -9.86
N LYS A 169 -16.81 5.23 -10.57
CA LYS A 169 -17.09 3.92 -9.97
C LYS A 169 -16.05 3.53 -8.92
N LEU A 170 -14.75 3.68 -9.23
CA LEU A 170 -13.69 3.35 -8.28
C LEU A 170 -13.48 4.46 -7.23
N ARG A 171 -13.62 5.74 -7.59
CA ARG A 171 -13.59 6.84 -6.62
C ARG A 171 -14.64 6.67 -5.52
N THR A 172 -15.90 6.37 -5.87
CA THR A 172 -16.94 6.10 -4.88
C THR A 172 -16.60 4.90 -4.00
N CYS A 173 -15.95 3.88 -4.56
CA CYS A 173 -15.48 2.74 -3.78
C CYS A 173 -14.36 3.11 -2.79
N ILE A 174 -13.45 4.00 -3.19
CA ILE A 174 -12.37 4.53 -2.34
C ILE A 174 -12.97 5.41 -1.23
N ASP A 175 -13.87 6.32 -1.56
CA ASP A 175 -14.54 7.20 -0.57
C ASP A 175 -15.30 6.36 0.47
N ASN A 176 -15.97 5.29 0.02
CA ASN A 176 -16.63 4.33 0.90
C ASN A 176 -15.64 3.57 1.81
N LYS A 177 -14.41 3.30 1.32
CA LYS A 177 -13.36 2.72 2.16
C LYS A 177 -12.92 3.70 3.25
N ASP A 178 -12.66 4.96 2.91
CA ASP A 178 -12.13 5.92 3.88
C ASP A 178 -13.12 6.12 5.03
N ARG A 179 -14.41 6.22 4.70
CA ARG A 179 -15.51 6.21 5.68
C ARG A 179 -15.52 4.94 6.54
N LYS A 180 -15.33 3.78 5.92
CA LYS A 180 -15.24 2.50 6.64
C LYS A 180 -14.05 2.45 7.61
N CYS A 181 -12.91 3.02 7.23
CA CYS A 181 -11.72 3.08 8.07
C CYS A 181 -11.99 3.93 9.31
N VAL A 182 -12.58 5.12 9.11
CA VAL A 182 -13.01 6.03 10.18
C VAL A 182 -13.98 5.32 11.12
N ALA A 183 -15.06 4.74 10.59
CA ALA A 183 -16.03 3.99 11.38
C ALA A 183 -15.38 2.85 12.19
N THR A 184 -14.43 2.11 11.59
CA THR A 184 -13.71 1.04 12.30
C THR A 184 -12.83 1.58 13.43
N GLN A 185 -12.17 2.72 13.24
CA GLN A 185 -11.36 3.39 14.26
C GLN A 185 -12.25 3.94 15.38
N GLU A 186 -13.38 4.53 15.06
CA GLU A 186 -14.37 5.01 16.04
C GLU A 186 -14.92 3.88 16.90
N ILE A 187 -15.29 2.74 16.31
CA ILE A 187 -15.70 1.55 17.06
C ILE A 187 -14.62 1.12 18.06
N LYS A 188 -13.35 1.09 17.63
CA LYS A 188 -12.22 0.72 18.50
C LYS A 188 -12.01 1.74 19.63
N ALA A 189 -12.04 3.03 19.31
CA ALA A 189 -11.86 4.12 20.28
C ALA A 189 -12.99 4.14 21.32
N ALA A 190 -14.24 4.08 20.86
CA ALA A 190 -15.43 4.02 21.71
C ALA A 190 -15.41 2.77 22.61
N THR A 191 -15.03 1.61 22.08
CA THR A 191 -14.88 0.37 22.87
C THR A 191 -13.81 0.52 23.96
N ARG A 192 -12.68 1.19 23.66
CA ARG A 192 -11.63 1.45 24.66
C ARG A 192 -12.12 2.41 25.75
N LYS A 193 -12.71 3.55 25.35
CA LYS A 193 -13.29 4.55 26.26
C LYS A 193 -14.34 3.91 27.18
N GLN A 194 -15.21 3.06 26.63
CA GLN A 194 -16.23 2.36 27.41
C GLN A 194 -15.62 1.40 28.44
N LYS A 195 -14.58 0.64 28.07
CA LYS A 195 -13.87 -0.26 29.00
C LYS A 195 -13.17 0.49 30.12
N GLU A 196 -12.55 1.62 29.80
CA GLU A 196 -11.87 2.48 30.77
C GLU A 196 -12.85 3.11 31.75
N LEU A 197 -13.94 3.71 31.24
CA LEU A 197 -14.97 4.34 32.07
C LEU A 197 -15.69 3.32 32.97
N LYS A 198 -15.97 2.11 32.48
CA LYS A 198 -16.54 1.03 33.30
C LYS A 198 -15.61 0.65 34.46
N ARG A 199 -14.30 0.52 34.21
CA ARG A 199 -13.32 0.27 35.29
C ARG A 199 -13.30 1.40 36.30
N ARG A 200 -13.29 2.66 35.84
CA ARG A 200 -13.32 3.84 36.74
C ARG A 200 -14.59 3.88 37.59
N TYR A 201 -15.73 3.53 37.02
CA TYR A 201 -17.00 3.41 37.75
C TYR A 201 -16.95 2.30 38.80
N ASP A 202 -16.45 1.11 38.42
CA ASP A 202 -16.33 -0.03 39.33
C ASP A 202 -15.34 0.25 40.49
N ASP A 203 -14.26 0.97 40.24
CA ASP A 203 -13.29 1.34 41.27
C ASP A 203 -13.83 2.43 42.20
N MET A 204 -14.60 3.40 41.66
CA MET A 204 -15.28 4.42 42.44
C MET A 204 -16.32 3.81 43.39
N THR A 205 -17.15 2.89 42.90
CA THR A 205 -18.19 2.23 43.70
C THR A 205 -17.61 1.39 44.84
N LYS A 206 -16.50 0.67 44.60
CA LYS A 206 -15.76 -0.05 45.67
C LYS A 206 -15.18 0.89 46.73
N THR A 207 -14.78 2.10 46.35
CA THR A 207 -14.20 3.08 47.28
C THR A 207 -15.29 3.69 48.19
N ILE A 208 -16.51 3.86 47.66
CA ILE A 208 -17.69 4.33 48.41
C ILE A 208 -18.13 3.31 49.47
N GLU A 209 -18.09 2.00 49.16
CA GLU A 209 -18.36 0.93 50.13
C GLU A 209 -17.37 0.93 51.30
N GLY A 210 -16.20 1.57 51.15
CA GLY A 210 -15.16 1.73 52.17
C GLY A 210 -15.35 2.87 53.18
N GLY A 211 -16.42 3.67 53.05
CA GLY A 211 -16.83 4.64 54.08
C GLY A 211 -16.73 6.13 53.70
N ASP A 212 -16.41 6.48 52.46
CA ASP A 212 -16.45 7.86 51.97
C ASP A 212 -17.73 8.13 51.15
N THR A 213 -18.41 9.23 51.42
CA THR A 213 -19.51 9.74 50.58
C THR A 213 -18.92 10.29 49.28
N ALA A 214 -18.69 9.45 48.26
CA ALA A 214 -18.32 9.95 46.94
C ALA A 214 -19.53 10.47 46.16
N ASN A 215 -19.27 11.54 45.40
CA ASN A 215 -20.22 12.40 44.69
C ASN A 215 -21.07 11.64 43.67
N ASN A 216 -22.39 11.56 43.92
CA ASN A 216 -23.42 11.12 42.98
C ASN A 216 -23.29 11.78 41.59
N GLU A 217 -22.80 13.02 41.55
CA GLU A 217 -22.59 13.79 40.31
C GLU A 217 -21.48 13.20 39.42
N GLU A 218 -20.35 12.74 40.00
CA GLU A 218 -19.25 12.12 39.25
C GLU A 218 -19.64 10.73 38.72
N ALA A 219 -20.41 9.96 39.50
CA ALA A 219 -20.95 8.68 39.07
C ALA A 219 -21.93 8.83 37.90
N ASN A 220 -22.82 9.83 37.95
CA ASN A 220 -23.75 10.13 36.86
C ASN A 220 -23.04 10.64 35.60
N ASP A 221 -21.97 11.44 35.75
CA ASP A 221 -21.14 11.88 34.63
C ASP A 221 -20.48 10.69 33.91
N ILE A 222 -19.86 9.77 34.66
CA ILE A 222 -19.26 8.56 34.08
C ILE A 222 -20.30 7.71 33.34
N LEU A 223 -21.49 7.51 33.92
CA LEU A 223 -22.58 6.79 33.27
C LEU A 223 -23.05 7.50 31.98
N SER A 224 -23.11 8.83 31.98
CA SER A 224 -23.42 9.62 30.79
C SER A 224 -22.37 9.42 29.69
N GLN A 225 -21.08 9.50 30.04
CA GLN A 225 -19.99 9.29 29.08
C GLN A 225 -19.93 7.85 28.54
N ILE A 226 -20.32 6.84 29.33
CA ILE A 226 -20.47 5.45 28.88
C ILE A 226 -21.58 5.35 27.82
N LYS A 227 -22.70 6.03 28.05
CA LYS A 227 -23.84 6.05 27.12
C LYS A 227 -23.46 6.73 25.81
N GLU A 228 -22.81 7.89 25.87
CA GLU A 228 -22.29 8.59 24.68
C GLU A 228 -21.33 7.71 23.88
N ALA A 229 -20.42 7.01 24.55
CA ALA A 229 -19.50 6.08 23.88
C ALA A 229 -20.24 4.91 23.20
N GLU A 230 -21.34 4.41 23.77
CA GLU A 230 -22.16 3.37 23.13
C GLU A 230 -22.91 3.92 21.91
N GLU A 231 -23.45 5.14 21.97
CA GLU A 231 -24.13 5.79 20.84
C GLU A 231 -23.17 6.01 19.66
N VAL A 232 -21.95 6.51 19.92
CA VAL A 232 -20.89 6.67 18.90
C VAL A 232 -20.53 5.32 18.28
N LYS A 233 -20.34 4.29 19.10
CA LYS A 233 -20.03 2.94 18.63
C LYS A 233 -21.14 2.37 17.75
N GLN A 234 -22.41 2.53 18.15
CA GLN A 234 -23.56 2.03 17.40
C GLN A 234 -23.73 2.76 16.06
N ALA A 235 -23.53 4.09 16.04
CA ALA A 235 -23.58 4.88 14.81
C ALA A 235 -22.51 4.40 13.80
N ALA A 236 -21.27 4.22 14.26
CA ALA A 236 -20.17 3.72 13.44
C ALA A 236 -20.39 2.26 12.98
N GLN A 237 -21.04 1.41 13.79
CA GLN A 237 -21.43 0.06 13.38
C GLN A 237 -22.47 0.07 12.26
N ASN A 238 -23.48 0.93 12.35
CA ASN A 238 -24.51 1.07 11.31
C ASN A 238 -23.89 1.57 9.98
N GLU A 239 -22.94 2.50 10.04
CA GLU A 239 -22.20 2.95 8.86
C GLU A 239 -21.36 1.82 8.24
N LEU A 240 -20.71 1.01 9.08
CA LEU A 240 -19.89 -0.12 8.63
C LEU A 240 -20.70 -1.20 7.90
N GLU A 241 -21.94 -1.46 8.32
CA GLU A 241 -22.83 -2.44 7.67
C GLU A 241 -23.25 -2.01 6.25
N MET A 242 -23.27 -0.70 5.98
CA MET A 242 -23.65 -0.16 4.66
C MET A 242 -22.49 -0.11 3.66
N LEU A 243 -21.24 -0.26 4.09
CA LEU A 243 -20.05 -0.06 3.25
C LEU A 243 -19.44 -1.39 2.77
N LYS A 244 -19.49 -1.64 1.44
CA LYS A 244 -18.82 -2.80 0.80
C LYS A 244 -17.30 -2.76 0.99
N ARG A 245 -16.66 -3.93 0.97
CA ARG A 245 -15.21 -4.08 1.25
C ARG A 245 -14.36 -3.68 0.03
N VAL A 246 -13.60 -2.60 0.14
CA VAL A 246 -12.48 -2.27 -0.74
C VAL A 246 -11.29 -1.90 0.14
N HIS A 247 -10.10 -2.44 -0.12
CA HIS A 247 -8.92 -2.24 0.74
C HIS A 247 -7.78 -1.64 -0.08
N ARG A 248 -7.53 -0.33 0.03
CA ARG A 248 -6.29 0.29 -0.47
C ARG A 248 -5.13 -0.02 0.47
N THR A 249 -4.01 -0.46 -0.08
CA THR A 249 -2.81 -0.81 0.68
C THR A 249 -2.01 0.45 1.04
N THR A 250 -1.54 0.53 2.29
CA THR A 250 -0.73 1.64 2.81
C THR A 250 0.55 1.09 3.42
N PRO A 251 1.65 1.86 3.44
CA PRO A 251 2.86 1.44 4.14
C PRO A 251 2.57 1.29 5.63
N VAL A 252 3.25 0.35 6.28
CA VAL A 252 3.22 0.15 7.74
C VAL A 252 4.14 1.14 8.46
N MET A 253 5.15 1.64 7.77
CA MET A 253 6.06 2.69 8.24
C MET A 253 6.59 3.45 7.04
N GLU A 254 6.81 4.76 7.21
CA GLU A 254 7.52 5.61 6.27
C GLU A 254 8.59 6.39 7.04
N ASP A 255 9.82 6.31 6.57
CA ASP A 255 10.96 7.09 7.02
C ASP A 255 11.59 7.76 5.78
N LYS A 256 12.43 8.77 5.95
CA LYS A 256 12.97 9.57 4.83
C LYS A 256 13.57 8.69 3.74
N GLY A 257 12.98 8.74 2.54
CA GLY A 257 13.37 7.93 1.37
C GLY A 257 13.09 6.41 1.47
N VAL A 258 12.38 5.93 2.50
CA VAL A 258 12.12 4.50 2.73
C VAL A 258 10.68 4.24 3.20
N LYS A 259 10.01 3.28 2.58
CA LYS A 259 8.71 2.77 3.02
C LYS A 259 8.79 1.29 3.33
N TYR A 260 8.13 0.89 4.41
CA TYR A 260 7.93 -0.51 4.75
C TYR A 260 6.48 -0.88 4.44
N TRP A 261 6.28 -2.00 3.76
CA TRP A 261 4.99 -2.46 3.29
C TRP A 261 4.70 -3.86 3.80
N LYS A 262 3.49 -4.09 4.32
CA LYS A 262 3.02 -5.43 4.65
C LYS A 262 2.12 -5.93 3.53
N LEU A 263 2.73 -6.54 2.52
CA LEU A 263 2.06 -7.02 1.32
C LEU A 263 1.73 -8.51 1.40
N GLY A 264 0.96 -9.02 0.43
CA GLY A 264 0.71 -10.46 0.31
C GLY A 264 1.99 -11.23 0.01
N SER A 265 1.98 -12.55 0.22
CA SER A 265 3.09 -13.45 -0.17
C SER A 265 3.19 -13.52 -1.69
N TYR A 266 3.77 -12.49 -2.31
CA TYR A 266 4.13 -12.52 -3.72
C TYR A 266 5.37 -13.39 -3.96
N CYS A 267 6.09 -13.80 -2.91
CA CYS A 267 7.34 -14.53 -3.06
C CYS A 267 7.46 -15.70 -2.07
N ASN A 268 6.60 -16.74 -2.16
CA ASN A 268 6.68 -18.03 -1.41
C ASN A 268 6.93 -17.99 0.12
N CYS A 269 7.05 -16.82 0.73
CA CYS A 269 7.34 -16.57 2.13
C CYS A 269 6.08 -15.99 2.74
N ASN A 270 5.60 -16.59 3.83
CA ASN A 270 4.45 -16.08 4.58
C ASN A 270 4.66 -14.59 4.93
N ILE A 271 3.63 -13.78 4.64
CA ILE A 271 3.48 -12.35 4.93
C ILE A 271 4.80 -11.63 5.25
N SER A 272 5.55 -11.24 4.22
CA SER A 272 6.82 -10.52 4.37
C SER A 272 6.59 -9.01 4.43
N ILE A 273 7.12 -8.35 5.47
CA ILE A 273 7.39 -6.91 5.37
C ILE A 273 8.38 -6.70 4.22
N MET A 274 8.13 -5.72 3.37
CA MET A 274 8.98 -5.36 2.22
C MET A 274 9.46 -3.93 2.37
N ARG A 275 10.68 -3.65 1.93
CA ARG A 275 11.26 -2.31 1.97
C ARG A 275 11.31 -1.74 0.56
N GLN A 276 10.74 -0.56 0.39
CA GLN A 276 10.83 0.26 -0.81
C GLN A 276 11.75 1.43 -0.52
N GLU A 277 12.82 1.57 -1.28
CA GLU A 277 13.65 2.77 -1.29
C GLU A 277 13.30 3.61 -2.50
N PHE A 278 13.08 4.90 -2.29
CA PHE A 278 12.68 5.84 -3.35
C PHE A 278 13.50 7.13 -3.25
N ASP A 279 13.76 7.74 -4.40
CA ASP A 279 14.44 9.03 -4.47
C ASP A 279 13.41 10.16 -4.28
N GLU A 280 13.48 10.86 -3.15
CA GLU A 280 12.60 11.99 -2.86
C GLU A 280 12.74 13.13 -3.87
N GLU A 281 13.92 13.29 -4.50
CA GLU A 281 14.20 14.33 -5.49
C GLU A 281 13.80 13.92 -6.91
N ASN A 282 13.70 12.61 -7.21
CA ASN A 282 13.35 12.07 -8.54
C ASN A 282 12.12 11.14 -8.54
N ARG A 283 11.04 11.53 -7.85
CA ARG A 283 9.77 10.76 -7.79
C ARG A 283 9.15 10.42 -9.15
N THR A 284 9.53 11.11 -10.23
CA THR A 284 8.92 10.96 -11.56
C THR A 284 9.47 9.80 -12.39
N LYS A 285 10.53 9.12 -11.95
CA LYS A 285 11.21 8.10 -12.78
C LYS A 285 10.89 6.64 -12.43
N ASN A 286 10.00 6.35 -11.47
CA ASN A 286 9.67 4.97 -11.04
C ASN A 286 10.93 4.07 -10.89
N LYS A 287 11.98 4.58 -10.25
CA LYS A 287 13.25 3.86 -10.03
C LYS A 287 13.36 3.29 -8.63
N ASP A 288 12.21 3.05 -8.02
CA ASP A 288 12.14 2.59 -6.64
C ASP A 288 12.73 1.19 -6.54
N MET A 289 13.61 0.99 -5.58
CA MET A 289 14.26 -0.28 -5.35
C MET A 289 13.54 -1.02 -4.24
N TRP A 290 13.17 -2.27 -4.53
CA TRP A 290 12.40 -3.10 -3.61
C TRP A 290 13.26 -4.20 -3.03
N PHE A 291 13.13 -4.41 -1.73
CA PHE A 291 13.91 -5.37 -0.97
C PHE A 291 13.00 -6.27 -0.14
N MET A 292 13.38 -7.54 -0.03
CA MET A 292 12.76 -8.50 0.88
C MET A 292 13.72 -8.94 1.96
N PHE A 293 13.16 -9.23 3.12
CA PHE A 293 13.91 -9.76 4.26
C PHE A 293 13.90 -11.28 4.25
N THR A 294 15.03 -11.85 4.64
CA THR A 294 15.12 -13.26 5.03
C THR A 294 14.29 -13.52 6.30
N GLU A 295 14.05 -14.79 6.62
CA GLU A 295 13.31 -15.16 7.83
C GLU A 295 14.01 -14.65 9.11
N ASP A 296 15.35 -14.66 9.13
CA ASP A 296 16.16 -14.15 10.23
C ASP A 296 16.06 -12.62 10.37
N GLU A 297 16.04 -11.88 9.25
CA GLU A 297 15.91 -10.42 9.24
C GLU A 297 14.50 -9.95 9.61
N HIS A 298 13.47 -10.76 9.36
CA HIS A 298 12.07 -10.38 9.55
C HIS A 298 11.77 -9.94 10.98
N LYS A 299 12.34 -10.62 11.99
CA LYS A 299 12.12 -10.28 13.40
C LYS A 299 12.66 -8.90 13.75
N VAL A 300 13.86 -8.56 13.26
CA VAL A 300 14.50 -7.25 13.50
C VAL A 300 13.67 -6.14 12.87
N VAL A 301 13.16 -6.37 11.66
CA VAL A 301 12.32 -5.39 10.95
C VAL A 301 10.94 -5.27 11.59
N GLU A 302 10.33 -6.37 12.05
CA GLU A 302 9.04 -6.34 12.73
C GLU A 302 9.13 -5.56 14.06
N ASP A 303 10.18 -5.78 14.84
CA ASP A 303 10.44 -5.00 16.06
C ASP A 303 10.68 -3.52 15.71
N HIS A 304 11.44 -3.22 14.66
CA HIS A 304 11.67 -1.84 14.21
C HIS A 304 10.37 -1.13 13.78
N VAL A 305 9.55 -1.80 12.96
CA VAL A 305 8.28 -1.26 12.44
C VAL A 305 7.24 -1.05 13.54
N THR A 306 7.29 -1.85 14.62
CA THR A 306 6.31 -1.77 15.72
C THR A 306 6.69 -0.85 16.87
N THR A 307 7.96 -0.46 16.98
CA THR A 307 8.47 0.37 18.09
C THR A 307 8.48 1.87 17.82
N ARG A 308 8.17 2.31 16.60
CA ARG A 308 8.05 3.71 16.18
C ARG A 308 6.63 4.04 15.74
#